data_AF-A0A2H0W5S7-F1
#
_entry.id   AF-A0A2H0W5S7-F1
#
_cell.length_a   1.000
_cell.length_b   1.000
_cell.length_c   1.000
_cell.angle_alpha   90.00
_cell.angle_beta   90.00
_cell.angle_gamma   90.00
#
_symmetry.space_group_name_H-M   'P 1'
#
loop_
_entity.id
_entity.type
_entity.pdbx_description
1 polymer ?
#
loop_
_entity_poly.entity_id
_entity_poly.type
_entity_poly.pdbx_seq_one_letter_code
_entity_poly.pdbx_strand_id
1 'polypeptide(L)'
;MGVLLTIINKNQYNIMRLKLSLFIFIFFILLSVLNSNFALARDWLYFKTINYPIVEDYDLVPEDNNDISLRFFANSTSEKLTLKMLTIVDKDSIGNFFTIPEGKSPATDLYFINFTPISDTSFAIQPTATLKYESDDHYKEVYFFDWTILQFVKLESVRDELNKTLTVELPKRKKIMLAIFNESEIIGKASWYVYPKYQGELIAASRDFAIDSKVLVHNMYNNKEVVVTIKDYGPKKCADWTEREQALMGPCQERVLDLSKAAFLELATSTGVGIISSVKVTPIEIK
;
A
#
# COMPACT_ATOMS: atom_id res chain seq x y z
N MET A 1 56.19 54.49 23.61
CA MET A 1 55.20 53.46 23.22
C MET A 1 53.81 54.02 23.46
N GLY A 2 53.20 54.63 22.44
CA GLY A 2 51.85 55.20 22.54
C GLY A 2 50.82 54.19 22.06
N VAL A 3 49.95 53.74 22.96
CA VAL A 3 48.83 52.84 22.62
C VAL A 3 47.73 53.70 22.00
N LEU A 4 47.52 53.56 20.69
CA LEU A 4 46.42 54.18 19.98
C LEU A 4 45.14 53.40 20.33
N LEU A 5 44.38 53.85 21.32
CA LEU A 5 43.06 53.31 21.64
C LEU A 5 42.05 53.84 20.61
N THR A 6 41.72 53.01 19.62
CA THR A 6 40.64 53.28 18.66
C THR A 6 39.30 53.18 19.39
N ILE A 7 38.69 54.33 19.70
CA ILE A 7 37.32 54.42 20.23
C ILE A 7 36.38 54.03 19.09
N ILE A 8 36.00 52.76 19.02
CA ILE A 8 34.94 52.30 18.14
C ILE A 8 33.62 52.83 18.72
N ASN A 9 32.99 53.74 17.99
CA ASN A 9 31.71 54.33 18.36
C ASN A 9 30.67 53.21 18.60
N LYS A 10 30.06 53.20 19.79
CA LYS A 10 29.06 52.20 20.21
C LYS A 10 27.90 52.05 19.21
N ASN A 11 27.57 53.12 18.49
CA ASN A 11 26.57 53.07 17.40
C ASN A 11 27.05 52.27 16.19
N GLN A 12 28.32 52.36 15.81
CA GLN A 12 28.89 51.55 14.72
C GLN A 12 28.91 50.05 15.08
N TYR A 13 29.20 49.73 16.34
CA TYR A 13 29.17 48.35 16.82
C TYR A 13 27.75 47.74 16.78
N ASN A 14 26.73 48.50 17.16
CA ASN A 14 25.33 48.06 17.11
C ASN A 14 24.84 47.86 15.67
N ILE A 15 25.21 48.76 14.75
CA ILE A 15 24.88 48.63 13.32
C ILE A 15 25.54 47.37 12.73
N MET A 16 26.80 47.10 13.09
CA MET A 16 27.53 45.92 12.62
C MET A 16 26.90 44.61 13.13
N ARG A 17 26.50 44.55 14.41
CA ARG A 17 25.77 43.40 14.98
C ARG A 17 24.44 43.15 14.27
N LEU A 18 23.67 44.20 13.98
CA LEU A 18 22.38 44.07 13.31
C LEU A 18 22.55 43.54 11.87
N LYS A 19 23.54 44.06 11.13
CA LYS A 19 23.87 43.59 9.78
C LYS A 19 24.32 42.13 9.75
N LEU A 20 25.14 41.72 10.73
CA LEU A 20 25.61 40.34 10.84
C LEU A 20 24.47 39.38 11.20
N SER A 21 23.59 39.77 12.13
CA SER A 21 22.41 38.96 12.49
C SER A 21 21.45 38.79 11.29
N LEU A 22 21.19 39.87 10.56
CA LEU A 22 20.36 39.82 9.35
C LEU A 22 21.00 38.96 8.25
N PHE A 23 22.33 39.06 8.07
CA PHE A 23 23.06 38.24 7.11
C PHE A 23 22.99 36.75 7.48
N ILE A 24 23.19 36.40 8.75
CA ILE A 24 23.09 35.02 9.24
C ILE A 24 21.66 34.50 9.03
N PHE A 25 20.63 35.29 9.36
CA PHE A 25 19.24 34.90 9.17
C PHE A 25 18.89 34.67 7.70
N ILE A 26 19.29 35.58 6.81
CA ILE A 26 19.12 35.44 5.35
C ILE A 26 19.89 34.21 4.84
N PHE A 27 21.11 33.98 5.33
CA PHE A 27 21.91 32.82 4.98
C PHE A 27 21.24 31.52 5.39
N PHE A 28 20.66 31.42 6.58
CA PHE A 28 19.91 30.23 7.00
C PHE A 28 18.63 30.01 6.19
N ILE A 29 17.92 31.07 5.81
CA ILE A 29 16.77 30.96 4.90
C ILE A 29 17.22 30.44 3.54
N LEU A 30 18.27 31.03 2.95
CA LEU A 30 18.84 30.56 1.68
C LEU A 30 19.32 29.11 1.78
N LEU A 31 19.98 28.74 2.88
CA LEU A 31 20.45 27.38 3.11
C LEU A 31 19.28 26.39 3.29
N SER A 32 18.17 26.80 3.90
CA SER A 32 16.95 25.98 3.99
C SER A 32 16.26 25.79 2.63
N VAL A 33 16.30 26.79 1.76
CA VAL A 33 15.76 26.72 0.39
C VAL A 33 16.69 25.94 -0.54
N LEU A 34 18.00 25.99 -0.32
CA LEU A 34 18.98 25.20 -1.07
C LEU A 34 19.01 23.72 -0.63
N ASN A 35 18.67 23.43 0.63
CA ASN A 35 18.56 22.07 1.16
C ASN A 35 17.15 21.48 1.05
N SER A 36 16.14 22.26 0.66
CA SER A 36 14.86 21.66 0.28
C SER A 36 15.08 20.94 -1.04
N ASN A 37 15.12 19.61 -0.99
CA ASN A 37 14.97 18.77 -2.16
C ASN A 37 13.63 19.16 -2.80
N PHE A 38 13.67 20.04 -3.80
CA PHE A 38 12.52 20.28 -4.64
C PHE A 38 12.25 18.95 -5.33
N ALA A 39 11.21 18.26 -4.89
CA ALA A 39 10.63 17.19 -5.68
C ALA A 39 10.15 17.85 -6.97
N LEU A 40 10.95 17.72 -8.03
CA LEU A 40 10.46 17.92 -9.38
C LEU A 40 9.40 16.84 -9.55
N ALA A 41 8.13 17.23 -9.44
CA ALA A 41 7.03 16.32 -9.71
C ALA A 41 7.28 15.74 -11.10
N ARG A 42 7.50 14.42 -11.21
CA ARG A 42 7.60 13.80 -12.52
C ARG A 42 6.30 14.07 -13.27
N ASP A 43 6.46 14.54 -14.51
CA ASP A 43 5.49 15.21 -15.38
C ASP A 43 4.31 14.34 -15.85
N TRP A 44 3.67 13.54 -14.98
CA TRP A 44 2.44 12.85 -15.35
C TRP A 44 1.23 13.56 -14.76
N LEU A 45 0.47 14.22 -15.63
CA LEU A 45 -0.78 14.87 -15.30
C LEU A 45 -1.83 14.50 -16.34
N TYR A 46 -2.90 13.87 -15.88
CA TYR A 46 -3.98 13.41 -16.73
C TYR A 46 -5.30 14.08 -16.35
N PHE A 47 -6.03 14.55 -17.36
CA PHE A 47 -7.37 15.12 -17.20
C PHE A 47 -8.36 14.44 -18.13
N LYS A 48 -9.52 14.08 -17.59
CA LYS A 48 -10.62 13.53 -18.39
C LYS A 48 -11.96 14.01 -17.89
N THR A 49 -12.81 14.39 -18.83
CA THR A 49 -14.24 14.56 -18.55
C THR A 49 -14.94 13.22 -18.66
N ILE A 50 -15.62 12.84 -17.59
CA ILE A 50 -16.48 11.65 -17.50
C ILE A 50 -17.91 12.12 -17.73
N ASN A 51 -18.50 11.67 -18.83
CA ASN A 51 -19.86 12.05 -19.18
C ASN A 51 -20.87 11.30 -18.30
N TYR A 52 -22.04 11.92 -18.13
CA TYR A 52 -23.20 11.31 -17.51
C TYR A 52 -24.37 11.33 -18.50
N PRO A 53 -25.13 10.24 -18.62
CA PRO A 53 -24.94 8.95 -17.94
C PRO A 53 -23.76 8.14 -18.51
N ILE A 54 -23.13 7.33 -17.65
CA ILE A 54 -22.22 6.27 -18.10
C ILE A 54 -23.09 5.07 -18.50
N VAL A 55 -23.17 4.76 -19.79
CA VAL A 55 -24.08 3.73 -20.30
C VAL A 55 -23.50 2.31 -20.22
N GLU A 56 -22.19 2.19 -20.23
CA GLU A 56 -21.45 0.94 -20.18
C GLU A 56 -20.23 1.06 -19.27
N ASP A 57 -19.79 -0.06 -18.70
CA ASP A 57 -18.51 -0.10 -17.98
C ASP A 57 -17.39 0.35 -18.92
N TYR A 58 -16.48 1.18 -18.43
CA TYR A 58 -15.29 1.51 -19.20
C TYR A 58 -14.07 1.69 -18.31
N ASP A 59 -12.93 1.27 -18.86
CA ASP A 59 -11.62 1.42 -18.26
C ASP A 59 -10.95 2.69 -18.80
N LEU A 60 -10.35 3.43 -17.88
CA LEU A 60 -9.55 4.59 -18.16
C LEU A 60 -8.10 4.23 -17.84
N VAL A 61 -7.30 4.10 -18.90
CA VAL A 61 -5.85 3.92 -18.81
C VAL A 61 -5.21 5.21 -19.31
N PRO A 62 -4.46 5.93 -18.48
CA PRO A 62 -3.71 7.10 -18.93
C PRO A 62 -2.70 6.72 -20.01
N GLU A 63 -2.64 7.51 -21.09
CA GLU A 63 -1.80 7.20 -22.26
C GLU A 63 -0.30 7.16 -21.91
N ASP A 64 0.14 8.06 -21.02
CA ASP A 64 1.54 8.23 -20.63
C ASP A 64 1.93 7.47 -19.34
N ASN A 65 0.96 6.82 -18.68
CA ASN A 65 1.21 6.04 -17.48
C ASN A 65 0.23 4.87 -17.43
N ASN A 66 0.75 3.67 -17.70
CA ASN A 66 -0.03 2.44 -17.68
C ASN A 66 0.09 1.67 -16.36
N ASP A 67 0.69 2.27 -15.33
CA ASP A 67 0.86 1.68 -13.99
C ASP A 67 -0.39 1.83 -13.12
N ILE A 68 -1.29 2.73 -13.49
CA ILE A 68 -2.60 2.89 -12.85
C ILE A 68 -3.70 3.01 -13.89
N SER A 69 -4.80 2.30 -13.67
CA SER A 69 -6.04 2.46 -14.43
C SER A 69 -7.24 2.59 -13.50
N LEU A 70 -8.29 3.28 -13.96
CA LEU A 70 -9.55 3.41 -13.25
C LEU A 70 -10.68 2.75 -14.03
N ARG A 71 -11.52 1.98 -13.35
CA ARG A 71 -12.74 1.44 -13.95
C ARG A 71 -13.96 2.15 -13.39
N PHE A 72 -14.82 2.60 -14.29
CA PHE A 72 -16.13 3.15 -13.96
C PHE A 72 -17.21 2.17 -14.41
N PHE A 73 -18.22 1.96 -13.56
CA PHE A 73 -19.31 1.05 -13.87
C PHE A 73 -20.48 1.78 -14.56
N ALA A 74 -21.25 1.07 -15.37
CA ALA A 74 -22.47 1.59 -15.95
C ALA A 74 -23.42 2.13 -14.86
N ASN A 75 -24.02 3.30 -15.11
CA ASN A 75 -24.93 4.01 -14.20
C ASN A 75 -24.34 4.29 -12.80
N SER A 76 -23.01 4.26 -12.64
CA SER A 76 -22.37 4.48 -11.34
C SER A 76 -22.33 5.94 -10.92
N THR A 77 -22.42 6.89 -11.86
CA THR A 77 -22.38 8.33 -11.58
C THR A 77 -23.78 8.93 -11.61
N SER A 78 -23.98 10.05 -10.88
CA SER A 78 -25.24 10.82 -10.91
C SER A 78 -25.12 12.17 -11.61
N GLU A 79 -23.90 12.54 -12.01
CA GLU A 79 -23.58 13.81 -12.66
C GLU A 79 -22.33 13.70 -13.52
N LYS A 80 -22.10 14.70 -14.37
CA LYS A 80 -20.87 14.82 -15.17
C LYS A 80 -19.69 15.14 -14.26
N LEU A 81 -18.57 14.44 -14.42
CA LEU A 81 -17.38 14.61 -13.58
C LEU A 81 -16.16 15.04 -14.40
N THR A 82 -15.24 15.71 -13.74
CA THR A 82 -13.87 15.93 -14.21
C THR A 82 -12.93 15.15 -13.31
N LEU A 83 -12.18 14.25 -13.92
CA LEU A 83 -11.10 13.49 -13.30
C LEU A 83 -9.78 14.22 -13.54
N LYS A 84 -9.00 14.38 -12.47
CA LYS A 84 -7.60 14.75 -12.50
C LYS A 84 -6.79 13.64 -11.84
N MET A 85 -5.78 13.12 -12.52
CA MET A 85 -4.81 12.17 -11.95
C MET A 85 -3.39 12.69 -12.14
N LEU A 86 -2.49 12.44 -11.19
CA LEU A 86 -1.07 12.70 -11.36
C LEU A 86 -0.20 11.85 -10.43
N THR A 87 1.07 11.69 -10.76
CA THR A 87 2.08 11.21 -9.82
C THR A 87 2.59 12.40 -9.01
N ILE A 88 2.49 12.35 -7.68
CA ILE A 88 2.88 13.49 -6.83
C ILE A 88 4.30 13.31 -6.31
N VAL A 89 4.64 12.09 -5.89
CA VAL A 89 5.90 11.79 -5.21
C VAL A 89 6.41 10.44 -5.70
N ASP A 90 7.67 10.39 -6.13
CA ASP A 90 8.36 9.13 -6.45
C ASP A 90 8.42 8.24 -5.19
N LYS A 91 8.32 6.92 -5.38
CA LYS A 91 8.28 5.94 -4.28
C LYS A 91 9.39 6.12 -3.24
N ASP A 92 10.61 6.41 -3.69
CA ASP A 92 11.79 6.59 -2.84
C ASP A 92 11.76 7.87 -2.00
N SER A 93 10.88 8.81 -2.37
CA SER A 93 10.73 10.11 -1.71
C SER A 93 9.50 10.20 -0.82
N ILE A 94 8.58 9.23 -0.83
CA ILE A 94 7.33 9.31 -0.04
C ILE A 94 7.64 9.49 1.45
N GLY A 95 8.66 8.82 1.97
CA GLY A 95 9.07 8.93 3.38
C GLY A 95 9.60 10.32 3.79
N ASN A 96 9.95 11.18 2.82
CA ASN A 96 10.37 12.56 3.10
C ASN A 96 9.16 13.48 3.38
N PHE A 97 7.96 13.09 2.94
CA PHE A 97 6.75 13.92 3.02
C PHE A 97 5.67 13.32 3.91
N PHE A 98 5.69 11.99 4.10
CA PHE A 98 4.65 11.26 4.81
C PHE A 98 5.25 10.24 5.77
N THR A 99 4.56 10.02 6.90
CA THR A 99 4.89 8.93 7.81
C THR A 99 4.49 7.59 7.18
N ILE A 100 5.49 6.76 6.89
CA ILE A 100 5.31 5.41 6.36
C ILE A 100 4.85 4.48 7.48
N PRO A 101 3.86 3.58 7.25
CA PRO A 101 3.47 2.61 8.26
C PRO A 101 4.65 1.70 8.65
N GLU A 102 4.68 1.28 9.92
CA GLU A 102 5.73 0.41 10.43
C GLU A 102 5.84 -0.91 9.64
N GLY A 103 7.08 -1.35 9.38
CA GLY A 103 7.38 -2.57 8.63
C GLY A 103 7.11 -2.48 7.12
N LYS A 104 6.81 -1.29 6.59
CA LYS A 104 6.45 -1.11 5.18
C LYS A 104 7.45 -0.23 4.44
N SER A 105 7.53 -0.46 3.14
CA SER A 105 8.26 0.42 2.22
C SER A 105 7.44 0.64 0.94
N PRO A 106 7.47 1.84 0.33
CA PRO A 106 6.77 2.07 -0.93
C PRO A 106 7.28 1.16 -2.05
N ALA A 107 6.36 0.52 -2.77
CA ALA A 107 6.66 -0.28 -3.97
C ALA A 107 6.39 0.50 -5.27
N THR A 108 5.43 1.44 -5.23
CA THR A 108 5.08 2.33 -6.35
C THR A 108 5.13 3.79 -5.93
N ASP A 109 5.08 4.67 -6.93
CA ASP A 109 4.90 6.10 -6.70
C ASP A 109 3.55 6.41 -6.04
N LEU A 110 3.43 7.63 -5.50
CA LEU A 110 2.20 8.14 -4.90
C LEU A 110 1.33 8.82 -5.94
N TYR A 111 0.21 8.18 -6.27
CA TYR A 111 -0.76 8.67 -7.23
C TYR A 111 -1.81 9.54 -6.55
N PHE A 112 -2.13 10.69 -7.14
CA PHE A 112 -3.28 11.52 -6.82
C PHE A 112 -4.45 11.20 -7.75
N ILE A 113 -5.65 11.14 -7.20
CA ILE A 113 -6.89 11.13 -7.95
C ILE A 113 -7.81 12.19 -7.35
N ASN A 114 -8.38 13.04 -8.20
CA ASN A 114 -9.36 14.03 -7.79
C ASN A 114 -10.52 14.11 -8.76
N PHE A 115 -11.73 13.99 -8.21
CA PHE A 115 -12.99 14.13 -8.92
C PHE A 115 -13.60 15.51 -8.66
N THR A 116 -14.17 16.16 -9.68
CA THR A 116 -14.85 17.45 -9.54
C THR A 116 -16.02 17.59 -10.52
N PRO A 117 -17.24 17.92 -10.05
CA PRO A 117 -17.64 18.00 -8.65
C PRO A 117 -17.57 16.62 -7.96
N ILE A 118 -17.63 16.60 -6.64
CA ILE A 118 -18.00 15.38 -5.91
C ILE A 118 -18.88 15.79 -4.74
N SER A 119 -19.87 14.97 -4.47
CA SER A 119 -20.76 14.99 -3.33
C SER A 119 -20.88 13.56 -2.80
N ASP A 120 -21.53 13.40 -1.66
CA ASP A 120 -21.80 12.07 -1.12
C ASP A 120 -22.75 11.24 -2.01
N THR A 121 -23.34 11.80 -3.06
CA THR A 121 -24.23 11.08 -3.98
C THR A 121 -23.69 11.02 -5.40
N SER A 122 -22.45 11.47 -5.65
CA SER A 122 -21.87 11.48 -7.01
C SER A 122 -21.62 10.09 -7.56
N PHE A 123 -21.43 9.08 -6.68
CA PHE A 123 -21.23 7.68 -7.05
C PHE A 123 -22.23 6.77 -6.33
N ALA A 124 -23.05 6.05 -7.09
CA ALA A 124 -23.88 4.94 -6.60
C ALA A 124 -23.03 3.68 -6.37
N ILE A 125 -22.01 3.47 -7.21
CA ILE A 125 -20.99 2.43 -7.08
C ILE A 125 -19.64 3.13 -7.20
N GLN A 126 -18.73 2.91 -6.24
CA GLN A 126 -17.41 3.53 -6.31
C GLN A 126 -16.61 3.00 -7.49
N PRO A 127 -15.84 3.84 -8.20
CA PRO A 127 -14.88 3.36 -9.18
C PRO A 127 -13.83 2.46 -8.53
N THR A 128 -13.24 1.55 -9.30
CA THR A 128 -12.06 0.80 -8.84
C THR A 128 -10.79 1.37 -9.47
N ALA A 129 -9.67 1.22 -8.77
CA ALA A 129 -8.34 1.48 -9.29
C ALA A 129 -7.55 0.18 -9.37
N THR A 130 -6.89 -0.04 -10.50
CA THR A 130 -5.96 -1.15 -10.70
C THR A 130 -4.55 -0.57 -10.79
N LEU A 131 -3.67 -1.00 -9.90
CA LEU A 131 -2.28 -0.58 -9.83
C LEU A 131 -1.37 -1.74 -10.23
N LYS A 132 -0.42 -1.51 -11.13
CA LYS A 132 0.65 -2.46 -11.46
C LYS A 132 1.77 -2.38 -10.46
N TYR A 133 2.49 -3.48 -10.31
CA TYR A 133 3.69 -3.54 -9.51
C TYR A 133 4.75 -4.44 -10.14
N GLU A 134 6.01 -4.19 -9.75
CA GLU A 134 7.13 -5.05 -10.12
C GLU A 134 7.17 -6.30 -9.26
N SER A 135 7.46 -7.44 -9.88
CA SER A 135 7.63 -8.70 -9.16
C SER A 135 8.92 -8.65 -8.33
N ASP A 136 8.80 -8.89 -7.01
CA ASP A 136 9.93 -9.03 -6.10
C ASP A 136 9.55 -9.93 -4.90
N ASP A 137 10.47 -10.12 -3.96
CA ASP A 137 10.29 -11.01 -2.80
C ASP A 137 9.40 -10.45 -1.68
N HIS A 138 8.65 -9.37 -1.91
CA HIS A 138 7.79 -8.77 -0.91
C HIS A 138 6.32 -8.94 -1.24
N TYR A 139 5.54 -9.17 -0.19
CA TYR A 139 4.10 -9.07 -0.28
C TYR A 139 3.68 -7.62 -0.50
N LYS A 140 2.59 -7.38 -1.23
CA LYS A 140 2.21 -6.03 -1.68
C LYS A 140 0.79 -5.67 -1.31
N GLU A 141 0.58 -4.48 -0.77
CA GLU A 141 -0.76 -4.02 -0.42
C GLU A 141 -0.98 -2.58 -0.83
N VAL A 142 -2.22 -2.24 -1.16
CA VAL A 142 -2.58 -0.88 -1.54
C VAL A 142 -2.94 -0.10 -0.28
N TYR A 143 -2.36 1.09 -0.16
CA TYR A 143 -2.68 2.03 0.90
C TYR A 143 -3.20 3.33 0.31
N PHE A 144 -4.15 3.95 0.98
CA PHE A 144 -4.54 5.33 0.71
C PHE A 144 -4.20 6.24 1.88
N PHE A 145 -3.84 7.48 1.60
CA PHE A 145 -3.59 8.47 2.65
C PHE A 145 -4.91 9.11 3.11
N ASP A 146 -5.30 8.88 4.37
CA ASP A 146 -6.46 9.53 4.98
C ASP A 146 -6.06 10.85 5.65
N TRP A 147 -6.51 11.95 5.06
CA TRP A 147 -6.26 13.33 5.52
C TRP A 147 -6.84 13.67 6.89
N THR A 148 -7.82 12.91 7.37
CA THR A 148 -8.46 13.17 8.67
C THR A 148 -7.59 12.70 9.83
N ILE A 149 -6.83 11.62 9.63
CA ILE A 149 -5.94 11.04 10.63
C ILE A 149 -4.46 11.17 10.26
N LEU A 150 -4.17 11.70 9.06
CA LEU A 150 -2.83 11.94 8.51
C LEU A 150 -1.97 10.66 8.44
N GLN A 151 -2.60 9.54 8.03
CA GLN A 151 -1.96 8.23 7.98
C GLN A 151 -2.35 7.48 6.71
N PHE A 152 -1.47 6.57 6.28
CA PHE A 152 -1.80 5.57 5.28
C PHE A 152 -2.67 4.46 5.89
N VAL A 153 -3.80 4.19 5.25
CA VAL A 153 -4.77 3.15 5.63
C VAL A 153 -4.83 2.11 4.53
N LYS A 154 -4.76 0.83 4.92
CA LYS A 154 -4.83 -0.30 3.98
C LYS A 154 -6.19 -0.32 3.28
N LEU A 155 -6.18 -0.57 1.97
CA LEU A 155 -7.37 -0.93 1.21
C LEU A 155 -7.36 -2.44 0.92
N GLU A 156 -8.53 -3.06 1.04
CA GLU A 156 -8.70 -4.43 0.60
C GLU A 156 -8.55 -4.51 -0.92
N SER A 157 -7.69 -5.40 -1.37
CA SER A 157 -7.31 -5.53 -2.78
C SER A 157 -7.61 -6.91 -3.34
N VAL A 158 -7.91 -6.95 -4.64
CA VAL A 158 -7.97 -8.16 -5.45
C VAL A 158 -6.67 -8.25 -6.23
N ARG A 159 -5.93 -9.33 -6.00
CA ARG A 159 -4.61 -9.59 -6.55
C ARG A 159 -4.71 -10.45 -7.81
N ASP A 160 -4.04 -10.01 -8.86
CA ASP A 160 -3.81 -10.77 -10.08
C ASP A 160 -2.30 -11.00 -10.22
N GLU A 161 -1.85 -12.18 -9.79
CA GLU A 161 -0.43 -12.56 -9.83
C GLU A 161 0.12 -12.78 -11.24
N LEU A 162 -0.75 -13.04 -12.23
CA LEU A 162 -0.32 -13.23 -13.61
C LEU A 162 0.00 -11.89 -14.26
N ASN A 163 -0.88 -10.90 -14.05
CA ASN A 163 -0.74 -9.57 -14.62
C ASN A 163 0.02 -8.59 -13.70
N LYS A 164 0.41 -9.04 -12.49
CA LYS A 164 1.09 -8.25 -11.46
C LYS A 164 0.34 -6.96 -11.14
N THR A 165 -0.95 -7.10 -10.84
CA THR A 165 -1.82 -5.98 -10.46
C THR A 165 -2.54 -6.19 -9.13
N LEU A 166 -2.85 -5.08 -8.47
CA LEU A 166 -3.77 -5.00 -7.33
C LEU A 166 -4.93 -4.08 -7.70
N THR A 167 -6.16 -4.58 -7.57
CA THR A 167 -7.38 -3.80 -7.82
C THR A 167 -8.08 -3.49 -6.51
N VAL A 168 -8.43 -2.22 -6.29
CA VAL A 168 -9.13 -1.74 -5.09
C VAL A 168 -10.36 -0.94 -5.43
N GLU A 169 -11.39 -1.00 -4.57
CA GLU A 169 -12.46 -0.02 -4.59
C GLU A 169 -11.95 1.32 -4.03
N LEU A 170 -12.23 2.43 -4.74
CA LEU A 170 -11.81 3.75 -4.27
C LEU A 170 -12.66 4.20 -3.07
N PRO A 171 -12.05 4.78 -2.04
CA PRO A 171 -12.81 5.34 -0.93
C PRO A 171 -13.64 6.53 -1.41
N LYS A 172 -14.82 6.71 -0.80
CA LYS A 172 -15.75 7.82 -1.09
C LYS A 172 -15.18 9.17 -0.65
N ARG A 173 -14.23 9.72 -1.41
CA ARG A 173 -13.48 10.94 -1.12
C ARG A 173 -13.25 11.73 -2.40
N LYS A 174 -13.21 13.06 -2.27
CA LYS A 174 -12.88 13.97 -3.39
C LYS A 174 -11.48 13.80 -3.91
N LYS A 175 -10.54 13.69 -2.98
CA LYS A 175 -9.10 13.63 -3.20
C LYS A 175 -8.61 12.35 -2.58
N ILE A 176 -7.94 11.53 -3.38
CA ILE A 176 -7.44 10.23 -2.98
C ILE A 176 -5.96 10.20 -3.34
N MET A 177 -5.11 9.79 -2.40
CA MET A 177 -3.70 9.49 -2.66
C MET A 177 -3.48 8.01 -2.41
N LEU A 178 -2.94 7.28 -3.39
CA LEU A 178 -2.76 5.83 -3.36
C LEU A 178 -1.33 5.45 -3.71
N ALA A 179 -0.81 4.41 -3.06
CA ALA A 179 0.42 3.74 -3.46
C ALA A 179 0.36 2.26 -3.03
N ILE A 180 1.14 1.42 -3.69
CA ILE A 180 1.43 0.06 -3.24
C ILE A 180 2.61 0.13 -2.27
N PHE A 181 2.51 -0.61 -1.17
CA PHE A 181 3.58 -0.81 -0.21
C PHE A 181 3.97 -2.28 -0.19
N ASN A 182 5.28 -2.51 -0.08
CA ASN A 182 5.86 -3.78 0.32
C ASN A 182 5.62 -4.00 1.81
N GLU A 183 5.10 -5.17 2.14
CA GLU A 183 4.91 -5.71 3.47
C GLU A 183 6.03 -6.74 3.73
N SER A 184 6.73 -6.61 4.86
CA SER A 184 7.72 -7.61 5.27
C SER A 184 7.08 -8.92 5.69
N GLU A 185 5.82 -8.89 6.10
CA GLU A 185 5.11 -10.03 6.67
C GLU A 185 3.59 -9.90 6.55
N ILE A 186 2.92 -11.06 6.53
CA ILE A 186 1.46 -11.16 6.64
C ILE A 186 1.14 -11.78 7.99
N ILE A 187 0.26 -11.15 8.78
CA ILE A 187 -0.22 -11.69 10.05
C ILE A 187 -1.67 -12.15 9.87
N GLY A 188 -1.97 -13.37 10.31
CA GLY A 188 -3.35 -13.86 10.30
C GLY A 188 -3.51 -15.27 10.85
N LYS A 189 -4.57 -15.96 10.41
CA LYS A 189 -4.85 -17.34 10.82
C LYS A 189 -4.32 -18.33 9.80
N ALA A 190 -3.83 -19.48 10.26
CA ALA A 190 -3.51 -20.61 9.41
C ALA A 190 -4.36 -21.82 9.75
N SER A 191 -4.82 -22.55 8.76
CA SER A 191 -5.47 -23.86 8.96
C SER A 191 -4.68 -24.98 8.29
N TRP A 192 -5.27 -26.16 8.15
CA TRP A 192 -4.63 -27.25 7.44
C TRP A 192 -5.55 -28.01 6.49
N TYR A 193 -4.94 -28.66 5.50
CA TYR A 193 -5.60 -29.51 4.52
C TYR A 193 -4.78 -30.76 4.21
N VAL A 194 -5.43 -31.72 3.55
CA VAL A 194 -4.79 -32.93 3.01
C VAL A 194 -4.85 -32.84 1.50
N TYR A 195 -3.68 -32.77 0.86
CA TYR A 195 -3.59 -32.86 -0.59
C TYR A 195 -3.14 -34.27 -1.00
N PRO A 196 -3.90 -35.02 -1.82
CA PRO A 196 -3.57 -36.40 -2.15
C PRO A 196 -2.21 -36.59 -2.81
N LYS A 197 -1.74 -35.59 -3.59
CA LYS A 197 -0.49 -35.66 -4.36
C LYS A 197 0.77 -35.40 -3.53
N TYR A 198 0.68 -34.60 -2.47
CA TYR A 198 1.85 -34.06 -1.73
C TYR A 198 1.84 -34.53 -0.27
N GLN A 199 1.65 -35.83 -0.07
CA GLN A 199 1.54 -36.41 1.28
C GLN A 199 2.89 -36.36 1.99
N GLY A 200 2.91 -35.75 3.18
CA GLY A 200 4.12 -35.63 4.01
C GLY A 200 5.04 -34.47 3.64
N GLU A 201 4.76 -33.74 2.56
CA GLU A 201 5.55 -32.57 2.18
C GLU A 201 5.17 -31.33 3.00
N LEU A 202 6.14 -30.44 3.22
CA LEU A 202 5.94 -29.14 3.88
C LEU A 202 5.46 -28.09 2.87
N ILE A 203 4.19 -28.17 2.53
CA ILE A 203 3.56 -27.26 1.54
C ILE A 203 2.43 -26.45 2.14
N ALA A 204 1.98 -25.44 1.41
CA ALA A 204 0.83 -24.64 1.74
C ALA A 204 0.03 -24.20 0.50
N ALA A 205 -1.22 -23.80 0.72
CA ALA A 205 -2.01 -23.02 -0.19
C ALA A 205 -2.02 -21.55 0.23
N SER A 206 -1.75 -20.65 -0.72
CA SER A 206 -1.81 -19.20 -0.50
C SER A 206 -2.48 -18.51 -1.69
N ARG A 207 -3.25 -17.45 -1.45
CA ARG A 207 -3.72 -16.50 -2.48
C ARG A 207 -2.75 -15.35 -2.69
N ASP A 208 -1.84 -15.19 -1.74
CA ASP A 208 -1.00 -14.02 -1.55
C ASP A 208 0.40 -14.21 -2.13
N PHE A 209 0.77 -15.46 -2.40
CA PHE A 209 2.06 -15.88 -2.93
C PHE A 209 1.88 -16.75 -4.16
N ALA A 210 2.74 -16.57 -5.16
CA ALA A 210 2.75 -17.39 -6.36
C ALA A 210 3.14 -18.85 -6.02
N ILE A 211 2.68 -19.80 -6.84
CA ILE A 211 3.10 -21.21 -6.75
C ILE A 211 4.63 -21.29 -6.84
N ASP A 212 5.21 -22.23 -6.08
CA ASP A 212 6.64 -22.47 -5.90
C ASP A 212 7.41 -21.42 -5.09
N SER A 213 6.73 -20.37 -4.61
CA SER A 213 7.29 -19.47 -3.59
C SER A 213 7.54 -20.23 -2.27
N LYS A 214 8.53 -19.79 -1.48
CA LYS A 214 8.79 -20.28 -0.14
C LYS A 214 8.54 -19.18 0.89
N VAL A 215 7.86 -19.56 1.96
CA VAL A 215 7.55 -18.66 3.07
C VAL A 215 7.90 -19.32 4.40
N LEU A 216 8.37 -18.50 5.35
CA LEU A 216 8.52 -18.87 6.75
C LEU A 216 7.18 -18.62 7.45
N VAL A 217 6.64 -19.64 8.11
CA VAL A 217 5.44 -19.52 8.91
C VAL A 217 5.82 -19.64 10.38
N HIS A 218 5.61 -18.59 11.15
CA HIS A 218 5.90 -18.51 12.58
C HIS A 218 4.61 -18.49 13.39
N ASN A 219 4.43 -19.48 14.26
CA ASN A 219 3.32 -19.52 15.21
C ASN A 219 3.64 -18.64 16.42
N MET A 220 2.94 -17.52 16.55
CA MET A 220 3.23 -16.49 17.54
C MET A 220 2.95 -16.93 18.99
N TYR A 221 2.21 -18.02 19.20
CA TYR A 221 1.88 -18.50 20.55
C TYR A 221 2.96 -19.40 21.16
N ASN A 222 3.65 -20.19 20.34
CA ASN A 222 4.63 -21.18 20.81
C ASN A 222 6.01 -20.99 20.19
N ASN A 223 6.20 -19.96 19.37
CA ASN A 223 7.43 -19.62 18.67
C ASN A 223 7.97 -20.71 17.75
N LYS A 224 7.14 -21.69 17.36
CA LYS A 224 7.55 -22.67 16.37
C LYS A 224 7.49 -22.06 14.98
N GLU A 225 8.39 -22.53 14.12
CA GLU A 225 8.50 -22.05 12.75
C GLU A 225 8.61 -23.22 11.78
N VAL A 226 8.10 -23.03 10.56
CA VAL A 226 8.25 -23.99 9.47
C VAL A 226 8.38 -23.24 8.15
N VAL A 227 9.30 -23.68 7.30
CA VAL A 227 9.38 -23.20 5.92
C VAL A 227 8.50 -24.09 5.05
N VAL A 228 7.60 -23.47 4.29
CA VAL A 228 6.70 -24.18 3.38
C VAL A 228 6.84 -23.67 1.95
N THR A 229 6.59 -24.56 1.00
CA THR A 229 6.48 -24.19 -0.42
C THR A 229 5.01 -24.03 -0.80
N ILE A 230 4.68 -22.95 -1.50
CA ILE A 230 3.32 -22.72 -2.01
C ILE A 230 3.07 -23.66 -3.19
N LYS A 231 2.04 -24.48 -3.12
CA LYS A 231 1.73 -25.48 -4.17
C LYS A 231 0.27 -25.44 -4.63
N ASP A 232 -0.54 -24.59 -4.02
CA ASP A 232 -1.96 -24.46 -4.32
C ASP A 232 -2.45 -23.04 -4.03
N TYR A 233 -3.62 -22.68 -4.56
CA TYR A 233 -4.28 -21.41 -4.29
C TYR A 233 -5.43 -21.59 -3.29
N GLY A 234 -5.51 -20.66 -2.34
CA GLY A 234 -6.42 -20.71 -1.20
C GLY A 234 -5.74 -20.04 -0.01
N PRO A 235 -6.35 -19.91 1.17
CA PRO A 235 -7.75 -20.17 1.49
C PRO A 235 -8.71 -19.23 0.74
N LYS A 236 -9.96 -19.65 0.56
CA LYS A 236 -11.02 -18.81 -0.02
C LYS A 236 -11.37 -17.66 0.94
N LYS A 237 -11.33 -16.40 0.47
CA LYS A 237 -11.73 -15.19 1.22
C LYS A 237 -13.18 -15.31 1.65
N CYS A 238 -13.53 -14.81 2.83
CA CYS A 238 -14.89 -14.91 3.33
C CYS A 238 -15.94 -14.24 2.45
N ALA A 239 -15.58 -13.15 1.77
CA ALA A 239 -16.45 -12.47 0.82
C ALA A 239 -16.88 -13.35 -0.37
N ASP A 240 -16.08 -14.37 -0.71
CA ASP A 240 -16.37 -15.27 -1.83
C ASP A 240 -17.26 -16.45 -1.43
N TRP A 241 -17.54 -16.63 -0.13
CA TRP A 241 -18.31 -17.78 0.37
C TRP A 241 -19.80 -17.61 0.08
N THR A 242 -20.38 -18.61 -0.56
CA THR A 242 -21.81 -18.74 -0.76
C THR A 242 -22.52 -19.04 0.55
N GLU A 243 -23.81 -18.69 0.64
CA GLU A 243 -24.67 -19.05 1.78
C GLU A 243 -24.64 -20.57 2.05
N ARG A 244 -24.59 -21.37 0.99
CA ARG A 244 -24.49 -22.84 1.09
C ARG A 244 -23.18 -23.27 1.76
N GLU A 245 -22.05 -22.69 1.38
CA GLU A 245 -20.75 -23.01 1.99
C GLU A 245 -20.73 -22.60 3.47
N GLN A 246 -21.25 -21.42 3.80
CA GLN A 246 -21.36 -20.97 5.20
C GLN A 246 -22.28 -21.88 6.03
N ALA A 247 -23.39 -22.36 5.45
CA ALA A 247 -24.28 -23.31 6.11
C ALA A 247 -23.63 -24.68 6.34
N LEU A 248 -22.74 -25.12 5.43
CA LEU A 248 -22.07 -26.42 5.51
C LEU A 248 -20.81 -26.40 6.38
N MET A 249 -20.05 -25.31 6.33
CA MET A 249 -18.72 -25.21 6.93
C MET A 249 -18.69 -24.29 8.16
N GLY A 250 -19.81 -23.63 8.48
CA GLY A 250 -19.92 -22.66 9.55
C GLY A 250 -19.48 -21.25 9.13
N PRO A 251 -19.39 -20.32 10.09
CA PRO A 251 -18.97 -18.96 9.81
C PRO A 251 -17.55 -18.97 9.24
N CYS A 252 -17.37 -18.27 8.11
CA CYS A 252 -16.07 -18.17 7.51
C CYS A 252 -15.07 -17.51 8.48
N GLN A 253 -13.84 -18.01 8.45
CA GLN A 253 -12.71 -17.42 9.16
C GLN A 253 -11.68 -16.99 8.13
N GLU A 254 -11.39 -15.69 8.08
CA GLU A 254 -10.36 -15.16 7.21
C GLU A 254 -9.01 -15.77 7.62
N ARG A 255 -8.36 -16.41 6.66
CA ARG A 255 -7.12 -17.16 6.85
C ARG A 255 -6.13 -16.62 5.82
N VAL A 256 -4.86 -16.57 6.20
CA VAL A 256 -3.78 -16.12 5.31
C VAL A 256 -3.10 -17.30 4.61
N LEU A 257 -3.28 -18.51 5.15
CA LEU A 257 -2.62 -19.71 4.64
C LEU A 257 -3.36 -20.98 5.05
N ASP A 258 -3.38 -21.97 4.16
CA ASP A 258 -3.73 -23.35 4.50
C ASP A 258 -2.49 -24.22 4.40
N LEU A 259 -2.09 -24.85 5.50
CA LEU A 259 -0.90 -25.68 5.59
C LEU A 259 -1.22 -27.13 5.23
N SER A 260 -0.27 -27.84 4.62
CA SER A 260 -0.32 -29.31 4.63
C SER A 260 -0.41 -29.83 6.06
N LYS A 261 -1.04 -31.00 6.23
CA LYS A 261 -1.07 -31.69 7.54
C LYS A 261 0.32 -31.81 8.18
N ALA A 262 1.36 -32.09 7.38
CA ALA A 262 2.74 -32.21 7.87
C ALA A 262 3.26 -30.86 8.41
N ALA A 263 3.18 -29.79 7.60
CA ALA A 263 3.61 -28.46 8.04
C ALA A 263 2.80 -27.92 9.23
N PHE A 264 1.50 -28.20 9.29
CA PHE A 264 0.68 -27.81 10.42
C PHE A 264 1.13 -28.48 11.72
N LEU A 265 1.52 -29.76 11.66
CA LEU A 265 2.00 -30.51 12.83
C LEU A 265 3.40 -30.07 13.29
N GLU A 266 4.19 -29.41 12.44
CA GLU A 266 5.41 -28.73 12.89
C GLU A 266 5.06 -27.54 13.80
N LEU A 267 3.97 -26.83 13.52
CA LEU A 267 3.57 -25.62 14.25
C LEU A 267 2.60 -25.86 15.41
N ALA A 268 1.72 -26.86 15.30
CA ALA A 268 0.65 -27.14 16.26
C ALA A 268 0.95 -28.43 17.05
N THR A 269 0.25 -28.61 18.18
CA THR A 269 0.36 -29.83 19.00
C THR A 269 -0.37 -31.02 18.37
N SER A 270 -1.45 -30.77 17.62
CA SER A 270 -2.21 -31.78 16.89
C SER A 270 -3.09 -31.12 15.82
N THR A 271 -3.57 -31.92 14.86
CA THR A 271 -4.56 -31.46 13.87
C THR A 271 -5.93 -31.11 14.46
N GLY A 272 -6.24 -31.58 15.68
CA GLY A 272 -7.51 -31.31 16.36
C GLY A 272 -7.72 -29.83 16.71
N VAL A 273 -6.64 -29.04 16.72
CA VAL A 273 -6.71 -27.57 16.87
C VAL A 273 -7.44 -26.93 15.69
N GLY A 274 -7.34 -27.52 14.49
CA GLY A 274 -7.97 -27.03 13.26
C GLY A 274 -7.35 -25.75 12.70
N ILE A 275 -7.21 -24.71 13.52
CA ILE A 275 -6.76 -23.37 13.13
C ILE A 275 -5.76 -22.83 14.16
N ILE A 276 -4.61 -22.36 13.70
CA ILE A 276 -3.68 -21.54 14.48
C ILE A 276 -4.16 -20.09 14.33
N SER A 277 -4.56 -19.45 15.44
CA SER A 277 -5.23 -18.15 15.41
C SER A 277 -4.33 -16.96 15.09
N SER A 278 -3.00 -17.13 15.20
CA SER A 278 -2.02 -16.07 14.95
C SER A 278 -0.72 -16.68 14.45
N VAL A 279 -0.53 -16.58 13.15
CA VAL A 279 0.73 -16.85 12.47
C VAL A 279 1.24 -15.58 11.81
N LYS A 280 2.56 -15.48 11.74
CA LYS A 280 3.27 -14.52 10.92
C LYS A 280 3.87 -15.27 9.74
N VAL A 281 3.62 -14.78 8.53
CA VAL A 281 4.10 -15.37 7.27
C VAL A 281 5.07 -14.40 6.64
N THR A 282 6.33 -14.81 6.51
CA THR A 282 7.41 -13.99 5.96
C THR A 282 7.90 -14.61 4.65
N PRO A 283 7.95 -13.84 3.55
CA PRO A 283 8.58 -14.28 2.31
C PRO A 283 10.04 -14.70 2.51
N ILE A 284 10.45 -15.80 1.87
CA ILE A 284 11.88 -16.21 1.80
C ILE A 284 12.36 -16.17 0.34
N GLU A 285 11.54 -16.67 -0.58
CA GLU A 285 11.83 -16.74 -2.01
C GLU A 285 10.49 -16.65 -2.75
N ILE A 286 10.25 -15.59 -3.52
CA ILE A 286 9.01 -15.43 -4.31
C ILE A 286 9.29 -15.73 -5.78
N LYS A 287 8.30 -16.31 -6.46
CA LYS A 287 8.36 -16.68 -7.88
C LYS A 287 7.55 -15.75 -8.78
#